data_AF-W8T4R5-F1
#
_entry.id   AF-W8T4R5-F1
#
_cell.length_a   1.000
_cell.length_b   1.000
_cell.length_c   1.000
_cell.angle_alpha   90.00
_cell.angle_beta   90.00
_cell.angle_gamma   90.00
#
_symmetry.space_group_name_H-M   'P 1'
#
loop_
_entity.id
_entity.type
_entity.pdbx_description
1 polymer ?
#
loop_
_entity_poly.entity_id
_entity_poly.type
_entity_poly.pdbx_seq_one_letter_code
_entity_poly.pdbx_strand_id
1 'polypeptide(L)'
;MKAPIKAFRKGVNQLNEQHKEEISLNSMRLATGTEEVIPFSPHVKLTDEQLLNEIDYWRSTKLLKNLLQEGFISDFEFNKIDALNREAFSPILAQLMPSNP
;
A
#
# COMPACT_ATOMS: atom_id res chain seq x y z
N MET A 1 -25.13 17.84 16.53
CA MET A 1 -24.65 16.85 15.53
C MET A 1 -23.13 16.58 15.54
N LYS A 2 -22.32 17.13 16.47
CA LYS A 2 -20.85 16.88 16.53
C LYS A 2 -20.41 15.73 17.46
N ALA A 3 -21.30 15.23 18.32
CA ALA A 3 -21.02 14.16 19.26
C ALA A 3 -20.68 12.78 18.62
N PRO A 4 -21.36 12.30 17.57
CA PRO A 4 -21.14 10.94 17.07
C PRO A 4 -19.79 10.77 16.36
N ILE A 5 -19.30 11.81 15.68
CA ILE A 5 -18.00 11.80 14.98
C ILE A 5 -16.84 11.71 15.98
N LYS A 6 -16.95 12.39 17.13
CA LYS A 6 -15.92 12.35 18.19
C LYS A 6 -15.85 10.98 18.86
N ALA A 7 -17.00 10.32 19.05
CA ALA A 7 -17.07 8.97 19.60
C ALA A 7 -16.45 7.94 18.63
N PHE A 8 -16.77 8.04 17.34
CA PHE A 8 -16.19 7.16 16.32
C PHE A 8 -14.65 7.30 16.24
N ARG A 9 -14.14 8.52 16.16
CA ARG A 9 -12.69 8.78 16.12
C ARG A 9 -11.97 8.27 17.37
N LYS A 10 -12.58 8.40 18.55
CA LYS A 10 -12.04 7.84 19.79
C LYS A 10 -11.97 6.31 19.73
N GLY A 11 -13.01 5.66 19.19
CA GLY A 11 -13.05 4.20 19.01
C GLY A 11 -11.95 3.69 18.07
N VAL A 12 -11.76 4.35 16.92
CA VAL A 12 -10.69 4.00 15.97
C VAL A 12 -9.30 4.14 16.59
N ASN A 13 -9.05 5.24 17.32
CA ASN A 13 -7.77 5.43 17.99
C ASN A 13 -7.53 4.39 19.08
N GLN A 14 -8.57 4.02 19.84
CA GLN A 14 -8.46 3.04 20.91
C GLN A 14 -8.16 1.64 20.37
N LEU A 15 -8.80 1.23 19.27
CA LEU A 15 -8.48 -0.02 18.57
C LEU A 15 -7.04 -0.03 18.04
N ASN A 16 -6.55 1.10 17.52
CA ASN A 16 -5.18 1.21 17.02
C ASN A 16 -4.14 1.07 18.15
N GLU A 17 -4.40 1.64 19.34
CA GLU A 17 -3.50 1.46 20.48
C GLU A 17 -3.54 0.04 21.04
N GLN A 18 -4.73 -0.59 21.12
CA GLN A 18 -4.85 -1.99 21.53
C GLN A 18 -4.08 -2.94 20.59
N HIS A 19 -4.14 -2.70 19.28
CA HIS A 19 -3.40 -3.49 18.30
C HIS A 19 -1.87 -3.32 18.45
N LYS A 20 -1.39 -2.11 18.79
CA LYS A 20 0.04 -1.87 19.07
C LYS A 20 0.51 -2.57 20.34
N GLU A 21 -0.30 -2.54 21.40
CA GLU A 21 -0.01 -3.23 22.66
C GLU A 21 0.02 -4.75 22.45
N GLU A 22 -0.92 -5.32 21.70
CA GLU A 22 -0.96 -6.75 21.40
C GLU A 22 0.28 -7.21 20.61
N ILE A 23 0.72 -6.42 19.61
CA ILE A 23 1.97 -6.67 18.89
C ILE A 23 3.18 -6.64 19.86
N SER A 24 3.22 -5.67 20.78
CA SER A 24 4.30 -5.55 21.76
C SER A 24 4.31 -6.67 22.80
N LEU A 25 3.14 -7.19 23.21
CA LEU A 25 3.04 -8.33 24.11
C LEU A 25 3.46 -9.63 23.40
N ASN A 26 3.07 -9.80 22.14
CA ASN A 26 3.43 -10.99 21.37
C ASN A 26 4.93 -11.02 21.06
N SER A 27 5.57 -9.88 20.76
CA SER A 27 7.03 -9.81 20.61
C SER A 27 7.79 -10.14 21.91
N MET A 28 7.24 -9.77 23.07
CA MET A 28 7.84 -10.06 24.38
C MET A 28 7.65 -11.53 24.80
N ARG A 29 6.52 -12.16 24.46
CA ARG A 29 6.28 -13.60 24.68
C ARG A 29 7.23 -14.48 23.86
N LEU A 30 7.52 -14.08 22.63
CA LEU A 30 8.46 -14.75 21.72
C LEU A 30 9.90 -14.83 22.28
N ALA A 31 10.27 -13.98 23.24
CA ALA A 31 11.61 -13.99 23.85
C ALA A 31 11.80 -15.07 24.95
N THR A 32 10.77 -15.83 25.33
CA THR A 32 10.79 -16.69 26.54
C THR A 32 10.53 -18.19 26.32
N GLY A 33 10.43 -18.68 25.08
CA GLY A 33 10.14 -20.08 24.81
C GLY A 33 10.80 -20.60 23.54
N THR A 34 11.51 -21.72 23.66
CA THR A 34 12.20 -22.46 22.59
C THR A 34 11.21 -23.12 21.63
N GLU A 35 10.88 -22.44 20.54
CA GLU A 35 10.43 -23.04 19.28
C GLU A 35 11.01 -22.17 18.16
N GLU A 36 11.55 -22.76 17.10
CA GLU A 36 12.06 -22.03 15.93
C GLU A 36 10.88 -21.33 15.23
N VAL A 37 10.54 -20.15 15.73
CA VAL A 37 9.59 -19.24 15.09
C VAL A 37 10.32 -18.63 13.91
N ILE A 38 9.94 -19.03 12.69
CA ILE A 38 10.25 -18.24 11.49
C ILE A 38 9.77 -16.82 11.84
N PRO A 39 10.67 -15.84 11.98
CA PRO A 39 10.27 -14.50 12.42
C PRO A 39 9.25 -14.01 11.40
N PHE A 40 7.99 -13.90 11.82
CA PHE A 40 6.98 -13.26 11.00
C PHE A 40 7.51 -11.86 10.75
N SER A 41 7.96 -11.66 9.51
CA SER A 41 8.69 -10.48 9.09
C SER A 41 7.94 -9.25 9.59
N PRO A 42 8.63 -8.29 10.23
CA PRO A 42 7.97 -7.11 10.77
C PRO A 42 7.11 -6.53 9.66
N HIS A 43 5.79 -6.47 9.86
CA HIS A 43 4.86 -5.89 8.89
C HIS A 43 5.50 -4.59 8.37
N VAL A 44 5.87 -4.57 7.09
CA VAL A 44 6.49 -3.39 6.48
C VAL A 44 5.46 -2.27 6.67
N LYS A 45 5.75 -1.34 7.59
CA LYS A 45 4.88 -0.21 7.86
C LYS A 45 5.02 0.71 6.65
N LEU A 46 4.05 0.63 5.74
CA LEU A 46 3.96 1.55 4.62
C LEU A 46 3.65 2.95 5.14
N THR A 47 4.34 3.95 4.59
CA THR A 47 3.98 5.34 4.82
C THR A 47 2.71 5.69 4.04
N ASP A 48 2.00 6.73 4.46
CA ASP A 48 0.84 7.22 3.73
C ASP A 48 1.21 7.61 2.29
N GLU A 49 2.41 8.17 2.08
CA GLU A 49 2.94 8.50 0.75
C GLU A 49 3.10 7.26 -0.13
N GLN A 50 3.67 6.17 0.41
CA GLN A 50 3.81 4.91 -0.34
C GLN A 50 2.44 4.34 -0.74
N LEU A 51 1.45 4.46 0.13
CA LEU A 51 0.08 4.03 -0.17
C LEU A 51 -0.57 4.93 -1.23
N LEU A 52 -0.39 6.24 -1.15
CA LEU A 52 -0.90 7.19 -2.13
C LEU A 52 -0.31 6.95 -3.51
N ASN A 53 1.01 6.74 -3.58
CA ASN A 53 1.72 6.42 -4.81
C ASN A 53 1.19 5.14 -5.48
N GLU A 54 0.90 4.10 -4.69
CA GLU A 54 0.29 2.86 -5.20
C GLU A 54 -1.10 3.12 -5.80
N ILE A 55 -1.92 3.91 -5.10
CA ILE A 55 -3.27 4.27 -5.56
C ILE A 55 -3.21 5.12 -6.84
N ASP A 56 -2.31 6.09 -6.90
CA ASP A 56 -2.19 7.02 -8.02
C ASP A 56 -1.61 6.34 -9.26
N TYR A 57 -0.63 5.45 -9.09
CA TYR A 57 -0.18 4.59 -10.18
C TYR A 57 -1.34 3.74 -10.73
N TRP A 58 -2.10 3.06 -9.87
CA TRP A 58 -3.26 2.26 -10.31
C TRP A 58 -4.29 3.08 -11.09
N ARG A 59 -4.61 4.30 -10.64
CA ARG A 59 -5.51 5.22 -11.35
C ARG A 59 -4.95 5.61 -12.71
N SER A 60 -3.65 5.95 -12.77
CA SER A 60 -2.97 6.32 -14.01
C SER A 60 -3.04 5.21 -15.05
N THR A 61 -2.79 3.95 -14.65
CA THR A 61 -2.86 2.78 -15.54
C THR A 61 -4.29 2.54 -16.04
N LYS A 62 -5.32 2.75 -15.20
CA LYS A 62 -6.72 2.64 -15.62
C LYS A 62 -7.07 3.68 -16.69
N LEU A 63 -6.67 4.93 -16.48
CA LEU A 63 -6.88 5.98 -17.47
C LEU A 63 -6.14 5.67 -18.78
N LEU A 64 -4.87 5.24 -18.69
CA LEU A 64 -4.05 4.95 -19.85
C LEU A 64 -4.61 3.79 -20.69
N LYS A 65 -5.16 2.76 -20.03
CA LYS A 65 -5.86 1.66 -20.71
C LYS A 65 -7.10 2.14 -21.46
N ASN A 66 -7.87 3.04 -20.87
CA ASN A 66 -9.04 3.62 -21.55
C ASN A 66 -8.59 4.44 -22.78
N LEU A 67 -7.54 5.24 -22.66
CA LEU A 67 -7.00 6.02 -23.78
C LEU A 67 -6.54 5.12 -24.94
N LEU A 68 -5.88 4.01 -24.62
CA LEU A 68 -5.46 3.02 -25.61
C LEU A 68 -6.66 2.34 -26.28
N GLN A 69 -7.65 1.92 -25.50
CA GLN A 69 -8.86 1.25 -26.01
C GLN A 69 -9.68 2.15 -26.95
N GLU A 70 -9.75 3.44 -26.66
CA GLU A 70 -10.43 4.44 -27.48
C GLU A 70 -9.57 4.92 -28.67
N GLY A 71 -8.33 4.43 -28.80
CA GLY A 71 -7.43 4.77 -29.90
C GLY A 71 -6.82 6.17 -29.83
N PHE A 72 -6.83 6.82 -28.66
CA PHE A 72 -6.19 8.14 -28.45
C PHE A 72 -4.67 8.06 -28.37
N ILE A 73 -4.13 6.90 -28.02
CA ILE A 73 -2.69 6.63 -27.93
C ILE A 73 -2.38 5.27 -28.57
N SER A 74 -1.17 5.12 -29.06
CA SER A 74 -0.63 3.84 -29.53
C SER A 74 -0.10 2.96 -28.39
N ASP A 75 0.13 1.67 -28.66
CA ASP A 75 0.80 0.76 -27.71
C ASP A 75 2.21 1.26 -27.32
N PHE A 76 2.93 1.87 -28.28
CA PHE A 76 4.24 2.45 -28.03
C PHE A 76 4.17 3.64 -27.05
N GLU A 77 3.20 4.53 -27.24
CA GLU A 77 2.98 5.66 -26.33
C GLU A 77 2.48 5.18 -24.96
N PHE A 78 1.63 4.16 -24.92
CA PHE A 78 1.21 3.50 -23.68
C PHE A 78 2.43 3.02 -22.89
N ASN A 79 3.33 2.24 -23.49
CA ASN A 79 4.50 1.69 -22.80
C ASN A 79 5.43 2.79 -22.28
N LYS A 80 5.62 3.85 -23.08
CA LYS A 80 6.45 5.00 -22.67
C LYS A 80 5.83 5.74 -21.49
N ILE A 81 4.51 5.99 -21.50
CA ILE A 81 3.82 6.69 -20.42
C ILE A 81 3.78 5.81 -19.16
N ASP A 82 3.53 4.50 -19.28
CA ASP A 82 3.53 3.59 -18.12
C ASP A 82 4.91 3.56 -17.43
N ALA A 83 6.00 3.51 -18.21
CA ALA A 83 7.36 3.57 -17.67
C ALA A 83 7.61 4.87 -16.90
N LEU A 84 7.19 6.02 -17.44
CA LEU A 84 7.30 7.32 -16.75
C LEU A 84 6.42 7.38 -15.50
N ASN A 85 5.23 6.80 -15.52
CA ASN A 85 4.35 6.73 -14.35
C ASN A 85 4.95 5.84 -13.24
N ARG A 86 5.59 4.73 -13.59
CA ARG A 86 6.30 3.88 -12.63
C ARG A 86 7.46 4.61 -11.96
N GLU A 87 8.21 5.41 -12.72
CA GLU A 87 9.27 6.25 -12.17
C GLU A 87 8.69 7.34 -11.26
N ALA A 88 7.69 8.09 -11.74
CA ALA A 88 7.11 9.23 -11.04
C ALA A 88 6.40 8.83 -9.74
N PHE A 89 5.60 7.77 -9.76
CA PHE A 89 4.88 7.31 -8.58
C PHE A 89 5.73 6.37 -7.73
N SER A 90 6.74 5.69 -8.29
CA SER A 90 7.55 4.70 -7.56
C SER A 90 6.68 3.74 -6.70
N PRO A 91 5.66 3.08 -7.29
CA PRO A 91 4.72 2.26 -6.53
C PRO A 91 5.46 1.05 -5.94
N ILE A 92 5.14 0.69 -4.70
CA ILE A 92 5.94 -0.31 -3.98
C ILE A 92 5.83 -1.70 -4.61
N LEU A 93 4.70 -2.00 -5.25
CA LEU A 93 4.48 -3.27 -5.94
C LEU A 93 5.08 -3.32 -7.36
N ALA A 94 5.78 -2.26 -7.81
CA ALA A 94 6.44 -2.20 -9.12
C ALA A 94 7.32 -3.41 -9.43
N GLN A 95 8.05 -3.89 -8.44
CA GLN A 95 8.97 -5.03 -8.57
C GLN A 95 8.27 -6.34 -8.93
N LEU A 96 6.97 -6.46 -8.60
CA LEU A 96 6.15 -7.63 -8.87
C LEU A 96 5.38 -7.50 -10.19
N MET A 97 5.33 -6.30 -10.77
CA MET A 97 4.63 -6.06 -12.02
C MET A 97 5.52 -6.40 -13.21
N PRO A 98 4.97 -7.05 -14.26
CA PRO A 98 5.73 -7.30 -15.47
C PRO A 98 6.20 -5.97 -16.05
N SER A 99 7.46 -5.93 -16.48
CA SER A 99 7.96 -4.86 -17.34
C SER A 99 7.23 -4.97 -18.67
N ASN A 100 6.56 -3.90 -19.11
CA ASN A 100 6.05 -3.89 -20.47
C ASN A 100 7.24 -3.86 -21.44
N PRO A 101 7.27 -4.75 -22.46
CA PRO A 101 8.35 -4.81 -23.45
C PRO A 101 8.41 -3.57 -24.35
#